data_AF-A0A7D5SDC1-F1
#
_entry.id   AF-A0A7D5SDC1-F1
#
_cell.length_a   1.000
_cell.length_b   1.000
_cell.length_c   1.000
_cell.angle_alpha   90.00
_cell.angle_beta   90.00
_cell.angle_gamma   90.00
#
_symmetry.space_group_name_H-M   'P 1'
#
loop_
_entity.id
_entity.type
_entity.pdbx_description
1 polymer ?
#
loop_
_entity_poly.entity_id
_entity_poly.type
_entity_poly.pdbx_seq_one_letter_code
_entity_poly.pdbx_strand_id
1 'polypeptide(L)'
;MFSKSIEYALRACIYIMRHSDDEGRLSIDEIAAGIGAPAAFTAKILQKLSGEDAIISSVRGPGGGFYFTSRAAKLPVIKILEAMGEEEVLDRCVLGLEKCSGSKPCPMHEEYKEVSPDTGDV
;
A
#
# COMPACT_ATOMS: atom_id res chain seq x y z
N MET A 1 -12.82 0.10 -4.16
CA MET A 1 -12.69 -0.43 -2.78
C MET A 1 -11.34 -1.13 -2.67
N PHE A 2 -10.57 -0.90 -1.60
CA PHE A 2 -9.26 -1.54 -1.44
C PHE A 2 -9.37 -3.03 -1.15
N SER A 3 -8.45 -3.82 -1.69
CA SER A 3 -8.33 -5.23 -1.36
C SER A 3 -7.82 -5.43 0.07
N LYS A 4 -7.99 -6.65 0.59
CA LYS A 4 -7.38 -7.03 1.87
C LYS A 4 -5.85 -6.96 1.82
N SER A 5 -5.24 -7.20 0.66
CA SER A 5 -3.80 -7.08 0.48
C SER A 5 -3.32 -5.65 0.70
N ILE A 6 -4.00 -4.66 0.12
CA ILE A 6 -3.70 -3.24 0.35
C ILE A 6 -3.93 -2.84 1.80
N GLU A 7 -5.05 -3.27 2.39
CA GLU A 7 -5.35 -2.97 3.80
C GLU A 7 -4.21 -3.45 4.73
N TYR A 8 -3.74 -4.69 4.54
CA TYR A 8 -2.65 -5.24 5.34
C TYR A 8 -1.28 -4.65 4.97
N ALA A 9 -1.04 -4.26 3.72
CA ALA A 9 0.18 -3.54 3.33
C ALA A 9 0.28 -2.19 4.04
N LEU A 10 -0.81 -1.42 4.07
CA LEU A 10 -0.88 -0.15 4.79
C LEU A 10 -0.66 -0.34 6.30
N ARG A 11 -1.33 -1.34 6.90
CA ARG A 11 -1.12 -1.67 8.32
C ARG A 11 0.32 -2.07 8.61
N ALA A 12 0.94 -2.88 7.75
CA ALA A 12 2.34 -3.29 7.90
C ALA A 12 3.28 -2.08 7.83
N CYS A 13 3.10 -1.19 6.84
CA CYS A 13 3.89 0.03 6.74
C CYS A 13 3.77 0.91 8.01
N ILE A 14 2.54 1.15 8.49
CA ILE A 14 2.31 1.94 9.70
C ILE A 14 2.92 1.25 10.93
N TYR A 15 2.76 -0.07 11.04
CA TYR A 15 3.29 -0.83 12.16
C TYR A 15 4.82 -0.77 12.21
N ILE A 16 5.49 -1.02 11.08
CA ILE A 16 6.95 -0.96 10.97
C ILE A 16 7.42 0.46 11.27
N MET A 17 6.84 1.48 10.66
CA MET A 17 7.23 2.88 10.90
C MET A 17 7.15 3.30 12.37
N ARG A 18 6.22 2.72 13.15
CA ARG A 18 6.04 3.04 14.57
C ARG A 18 6.97 2.27 15.51
N HIS A 19 7.48 1.11 15.08
CA HIS A 19 8.18 0.18 15.98
C HIS A 19 9.58 -0.23 15.48
N SER A 20 9.96 0.17 14.28
CA SER A 20 11.33 0.06 13.76
C SER A 20 12.00 1.42 13.76
N ASP A 21 13.27 1.45 14.09
CA ASP A 21 14.17 2.59 13.88
C ASP A 21 15.47 2.10 13.21
N ASP A 22 16.49 2.95 13.13
CA ASP A 22 17.77 2.59 12.47
C ASP A 22 18.51 1.44 13.21
N GLU A 23 18.18 1.16 14.48
CA GLU A 23 18.81 0.11 15.29
C GLU A 23 17.90 -1.12 15.52
N GLY A 24 16.58 -0.95 15.41
CA GLY A 24 15.56 -1.97 15.65
C GLY A 24 14.85 -2.42 14.38
N ARG A 25 14.98 -3.71 14.03
CA ARG A 25 14.29 -4.34 12.88
C ARG A 25 13.22 -5.31 13.38
N LEU A 26 12.15 -5.44 12.61
CA LEU A 26 11.04 -6.33 12.96
C LEU A 26 11.04 -7.59 12.10
N SER A 27 10.84 -8.73 12.73
CA SER A 27 10.61 -9.99 12.05
C SER A 27 9.21 -10.04 11.40
N ILE A 28 9.02 -11.00 10.49
CA ILE A 28 7.71 -11.24 9.86
C ILE A 28 6.66 -11.57 10.93
N ASP A 29 7.02 -12.37 11.94
CA ASP A 29 6.09 -12.82 12.97
C ASP A 29 5.64 -11.67 13.87
N GLU A 30 6.55 -10.76 14.23
CA GLU A 30 6.21 -9.55 14.98
C GLU A 30 5.26 -8.64 14.20
N ILE A 31 5.54 -8.43 12.90
CA ILE A 31 4.67 -7.61 12.05
C ILE A 31 3.31 -8.29 11.87
N ALA A 32 3.29 -9.58 11.61
CA ALA A 32 2.06 -10.36 11.42
C ALA A 32 1.16 -10.34 12.65
N ALA A 33 1.74 -10.53 13.84
CA ALA A 33 1.02 -10.39 15.10
C ALA A 33 0.51 -8.95 15.31
N GLY A 34 1.35 -7.95 15.03
CA GLY A 34 1.02 -6.54 15.18
C GLY A 34 -0.13 -6.04 14.29
N ILE A 35 -0.27 -6.60 13.08
CA ILE A 35 -1.33 -6.22 12.14
C ILE A 35 -2.53 -7.17 12.14
N GLY A 36 -2.46 -8.28 12.89
CA GLY A 36 -3.49 -9.30 12.97
C GLY A 36 -3.64 -10.11 11.68
N ALA A 37 -2.54 -10.46 11.01
CA ALA A 37 -2.53 -11.20 9.74
C ALA A 37 -1.76 -12.53 9.85
N PRO A 38 -2.07 -13.54 9.02
CA PRO A 38 -1.26 -14.76 8.94
C PRO A 38 0.17 -14.46 8.48
N ALA A 39 1.18 -15.03 9.14
CA ALA A 39 2.60 -14.78 8.85
C ALA A 39 2.97 -15.03 7.38
N ALA A 40 2.49 -16.10 6.77
CA ALA A 40 2.74 -16.40 5.36
C ALA A 40 2.17 -15.34 4.40
N PHE A 41 1.03 -14.73 4.76
CA PHE A 41 0.43 -13.66 3.99
C PHE A 41 1.20 -12.34 4.16
N THR A 42 1.56 -12.01 5.41
CA THR A 42 2.43 -10.88 5.73
C THR A 42 3.76 -10.97 4.99
N ALA A 43 4.39 -12.14 4.94
CA ALA A 43 5.64 -12.35 4.22
C ALA A 43 5.54 -11.95 2.74
N LYS A 44 4.44 -12.31 2.06
CA LYS A 44 4.22 -11.94 0.65
C LYS A 44 4.04 -10.43 0.47
N ILE A 45 3.32 -9.78 1.39
CA ILE A 45 3.17 -8.32 1.40
C ILE A 45 4.53 -7.65 1.56
N LEU A 46 5.31 -8.07 2.57
CA LEU A 46 6.60 -7.47 2.86
C LEU A 46 7.60 -7.67 1.72
N GLN A 47 7.56 -8.81 1.03
CA GLN A 47 8.36 -9.05 -0.18
C GLN A 47 8.05 -8.05 -1.29
N LYS A 48 6.76 -7.75 -1.54
CA LYS A 48 6.36 -6.74 -2.51
C LYS A 48 6.84 -5.34 -2.11
N LEU A 49 6.62 -4.97 -0.85
CA LEU A 49 7.00 -3.65 -0.31
C LEU A 49 8.52 -3.43 -0.26
N SER A 50 9.31 -4.50 -0.11
CA SER A 50 10.78 -4.45 -0.13
C SER A 50 11.39 -4.72 -1.52
N GLY A 51 10.58 -4.62 -2.58
CA GLY A 51 11.00 -4.81 -3.97
C GLY A 51 11.78 -3.62 -4.53
N GLU A 52 11.66 -3.39 -5.84
CA GLU A 52 12.47 -2.41 -6.58
C GLU A 52 12.29 -0.95 -6.10
N ASP A 53 11.05 -0.56 -5.76
CA ASP A 53 10.76 0.79 -5.23
C ASP A 53 11.01 0.94 -3.71
N ALA A 54 11.34 -0.17 -3.04
CA ALA A 54 11.73 -0.28 -1.63
C ALA A 54 11.01 0.70 -0.67
N ILE A 55 9.71 0.50 -0.49
CA ILE A 55 8.90 1.24 0.51
C ILE A 55 9.33 0.86 1.92
N ILE A 56 9.80 -0.36 2.10
CA ILE A 56 10.47 -0.82 3.31
C ILE A 56 11.81 -1.46 2.93
N SER A 57 12.77 -1.44 3.85
CA SER A 57 14.05 -2.12 3.69
C SER A 57 14.08 -3.41 4.51
N SER A 58 14.90 -4.37 4.07
CA SER A 58 15.06 -5.64 4.79
C SER A 58 16.53 -6.05 4.92
N VAL A 59 16.85 -6.73 6.02
CA VAL A 59 18.14 -7.39 6.23
C VAL A 59 17.89 -8.87 6.48
N ARG A 60 18.69 -9.73 5.82
CA ARG A 60 18.60 -11.18 5.97
C ARG A 60 19.55 -11.69 7.06
N GLY A 61 19.26 -12.87 7.60
CA GLY A 61 20.10 -13.57 8.58
C GLY A 61 19.68 -13.33 10.03
N PRO A 62 20.42 -13.87 11.01
CA PRO A 62 20.16 -13.66 12.43
C PRO A 62 20.18 -12.16 12.78
N GLY A 63 19.15 -11.68 13.48
CA GLY A 63 18.97 -10.23 13.74
C GLY A 63 18.58 -9.41 12.50
N GLY A 64 18.18 -10.08 11.42
CA GLY A 64 17.53 -9.48 10.26
C GLY A 64 16.09 -9.08 10.55
N GLY A 65 15.43 -8.50 9.55
CA GLY A 65 14.06 -8.01 9.67
C GLY A 65 13.80 -6.85 8.73
N PHE A 66 12.63 -6.22 8.90
CA PHE A 66 12.14 -5.11 8.09
C PHE A 66 12.13 -3.81 8.88
N TYR A 67 12.40 -2.71 8.19
CA TYR A 67 12.47 -1.36 8.77
C TYR A 67 12.18 -0.28 7.71
N PHE A 68 11.90 0.94 8.18
CA PHE A 68 11.79 2.13 7.32
C PHE A 68 13.10 2.87 7.21
N THR A 69 13.37 3.43 6.03
CA THR A 69 14.42 4.46 5.89
C THR A 69 13.82 5.84 5.99
N SER A 70 14.64 6.83 6.40
CA SER A 70 14.26 8.25 6.37
C SER A 70 13.77 8.73 4.99
N ARG A 71 14.23 8.09 3.90
CA ARG A 71 13.76 8.36 2.54
C ARG A 71 12.37 7.79 2.30
N ALA A 72 12.16 6.53 2.64
CA ALA A 72 10.88 5.85 2.45
C ALA A 72 9.75 6.49 3.28
N ALA A 73 10.05 7.03 4.46
CA ALA A 73 9.09 7.73 5.30
C ALA A 73 8.49 9.01 4.66
N LYS A 74 9.09 9.52 3.58
CA LYS A 74 8.60 10.69 2.83
C LYS A 74 7.82 10.33 1.57
N LEU A 75 7.70 9.04 1.24
CA LEU A 75 6.98 8.61 0.05
C LEU A 75 5.46 8.76 0.24
N PRO A 76 4.72 9.15 -0.81
CA PRO A 76 3.26 9.23 -0.73
C PRO A 76 2.65 7.82 -0.67
N VAL A 77 1.48 7.70 -0.06
CA VAL A 77 0.76 6.42 0.12
C VAL A 77 0.50 5.70 -1.20
N ILE A 78 0.33 6.43 -2.31
CA ILE A 78 0.17 5.84 -3.65
C ILE A 78 1.31 4.88 -4.01
N LYS A 79 2.54 5.08 -3.49
CA LYS A 79 3.67 4.16 -3.71
C LYS A 79 3.45 2.79 -3.09
N ILE A 80 2.64 2.69 -2.02
CA ILE A 80 2.24 1.39 -1.46
C ILE A 80 1.30 0.67 -2.44
N LEU A 81 0.40 1.41 -3.09
CA LEU A 81 -0.54 0.82 -4.06
C LEU A 81 0.20 0.34 -5.31
N GLU A 82 1.11 1.16 -5.85
CA GLU A 82 1.97 0.80 -6.97
C GLU A 82 2.84 -0.44 -6.66
N ALA A 83 3.50 -0.47 -5.50
CA ALA A 83 4.31 -1.62 -5.08
C ALA A 83 3.48 -2.90 -4.92
N MET A 84 2.19 -2.76 -4.65
CA MET A 84 1.26 -3.87 -4.56
C MET A 84 0.64 -4.26 -5.91
N GLY A 85 0.73 -3.39 -6.92
CA GLY A 85 0.17 -3.53 -8.26
C GLY A 85 -1.35 -3.32 -8.30
N GLU A 86 -1.87 -2.40 -7.48
CA GLU A 86 -3.31 -2.11 -7.38
C GLU A 86 -3.62 -0.60 -7.44
N GLU A 87 -2.75 0.21 -8.04
CA GLU A 87 -2.89 1.66 -8.19
C GLU A 87 -4.14 2.07 -9.00
N GLU A 88 -4.56 1.24 -9.95
CA GLU A 88 -5.76 1.40 -10.77
C GLU A 88 -7.05 1.53 -9.95
N VAL A 89 -7.06 1.09 -8.67
CA VAL A 89 -8.21 1.25 -7.77
C VAL A 89 -8.60 2.73 -7.56
N LEU A 90 -7.67 3.65 -7.77
CA LEU A 90 -7.89 5.09 -7.67
C LEU A 90 -8.60 5.67 -8.90
N ASP A 91 -8.50 5.00 -10.04
CA ASP A 91 -9.03 5.45 -11.33
C ASP A 91 -10.34 4.75 -11.72
N ARG A 92 -10.77 3.75 -10.94
CA ARG A 92 -12.01 3.02 -11.19
C ARG A 92 -13.24 3.82 -10.81
N CYS A 93 -14.31 3.64 -11.58
CA CYS A 93 -15.62 4.20 -11.25
C CYS A 93 -16.13 3.66 -9.91
N VAL A 94 -16.74 4.52 -9.09
CA VAL A 94 -17.35 4.14 -7.81
C VAL A 94 -18.42 3.05 -7.95
N LEU A 95 -19.08 2.98 -9.11
CA LEU A 95 -20.06 1.94 -9.46
C LEU A 95 -19.43 0.61 -9.90
N GLY A 96 -18.10 0.51 -9.93
CA GLY A 96 -17.37 -0.69 -10.38
C GLY A 96 -17.29 -0.85 -11.90
N LEU A 97 -17.65 0.19 -12.66
CA LEU A 97 -17.35 0.27 -14.10
C LEU A 97 -15.85 0.52 -14.31
N GLU A 98 -15.32 0.20 -15.50
CA GLU A 98 -13.87 0.34 -15.79
C GLU A 98 -13.36 1.76 -15.52
N LYS A 99 -13.85 2.75 -16.27
CA LYS A 99 -13.53 4.18 -16.08
C LYS A 99 -14.71 5.02 -16.57
N CYS A 100 -15.10 6.02 -15.78
CA CYS A 100 -16.06 7.04 -16.19
C CYS A 100 -15.39 8.41 -16.19
N SER A 101 -15.84 9.31 -17.06
CA SER A 101 -15.31 10.67 -17.17
C SER A 101 -16.42 11.64 -17.56
N GLY A 102 -16.14 12.94 -17.62
CA GLY A 102 -17.12 13.94 -18.02
C GLY A 102 -17.65 13.71 -19.45
N SER A 103 -16.82 13.14 -20.33
CA SER A 103 -17.22 12.76 -21.69
C SER A 103 -17.96 11.42 -21.78
N LYS A 104 -17.79 10.54 -20.77
CA LYS A 104 -18.48 9.25 -20.63
C LYS A 104 -19.02 9.09 -19.20
N PRO A 105 -20.05 9.87 -18.81
CA PRO A 105 -20.51 9.90 -17.43
C PRO A 105 -21.24 8.62 -17.07
N CYS A 106 -20.95 8.09 -15.88
CA CYS A 106 -21.80 7.09 -15.24
C CYS A 106 -23.01 7.77 -14.56
N PRO A 107 -24.05 7.02 -14.17
CA PRO A 107 -25.23 7.58 -13.48
C PRO A 107 -24.94 8.33 -12.17
N MET A 108 -23.75 8.15 -11.58
CA MET A 108 -23.31 8.79 -10.34
C MET A 108 -22.12 9.75 -10.56
N HIS A 109 -21.85 10.13 -11.81
CA HIS A 109 -20.64 10.87 -12.16
C HIS A 109 -20.64 12.27 -11.55
N GLU A 110 -21.76 12.97 -11.59
CA GLU A 110 -21.86 14.34 -11.09
C GLU A 110 -21.70 14.44 -9.58
N GLU A 111 -22.17 13.44 -8.84
CA GLU A 111 -22.08 13.39 -7.38
C GLU A 111 -20.70 12.94 -6.89
N TYR A 112 -19.97 12.16 -7.70
CA TYR A 112 -18.68 11.60 -7.31
C TYR A 112 -17.47 12.35 -7.88
N LYS A 113 -17.64 13.17 -8.92
CA LYS A 113 -16.52 13.89 -9.57
C LYS A 113 -15.75 14.83 -8.63
N GLU A 114 -16.38 15.35 -7.58
CA GLU A 114 -15.73 16.26 -6.62
C GLU A 114 -14.74 15.55 -5.69
N VAL A 115 -14.93 14.24 -5.47
CA VAL A 115 -14.09 13.42 -4.59
C VAL A 115 -13.18 12.46 -5.35
N SER A 116 -13.50 12.19 -6.62
CA SER A 116 -12.61 11.47 -7.52
C SER A 116 -11.43 12.37 -7.90
N PRO A 117 -10.18 11.86 -7.90
CA PRO A 117 -9.10 12.59 -8.55
C PRO A 117 -9.54 12.89 -9.99
N ASP A 118 -9.48 14.16 -10.38
CA ASP A 118 -9.80 14.62 -11.74
C ASP A 118 -8.75 14.05 -12.69
N THR A 119 -8.93 12.79 -13.05
CA THR A 119 -8.18 12.12 -14.10
C THR A 119 -8.83 12.56 -15.40
N GLY A 120 -8.59 13.83 -15.75
CA GLY A 120 -8.98 14.40 -17.02
C GLY A 120 -8.69 13.43 -18.16
N ASP A 121 -9.58 13.41 -19.15
CA ASP A 121 -9.47 12.58 -20.35
C ASP A 121 -8.08 12.78 -21.00
N VAL A 122 -7.15 11.85 -20.75
CA VAL A 122 -5.91 11.67 -21.54
C VAL A 122 -6.21 10.69 -22.66
#